data_AF-A0AAX7UPG4-F1
#
_entry.id   AF-A0AAX7UPG4-F1
#
_cell.length_a   1.000
_cell.length_b   1.000
_cell.length_c   1.000
_cell.angle_alpha   90.00
_cell.angle_beta   90.00
_cell.angle_gamma   90.00
#
_symmetry.space_group_name_H-M   'P 1'
#
loop_
_entity.id
_entity.type
_entity.pdbx_description
1 polymer ?
#
loop_
_entity_poly.entity_id
_entity_poly.type
_entity_poly.pdbx_seq_one_letter_code
_entity_poly.pdbx_strand_id
1 'polypeptide(L)'
;MNWTNETAAVHAQYSSLTGGRSFLHSAAFLCFQKLPRLASRAFSSSARQLKNKVPESQKIFQEDNGLPVHIKGGTGDVLLYRATMTLTIAGTCYSLYWLLIASFPQKKE
;
A
#
# COMPACT_ATOMS: atom_id res chain seq x y z
N MET A 1 -46.56 -2.44 -48.40
CA MET A 1 -46.36 -2.77 -46.97
C MET A 1 -44.86 -2.83 -46.76
N ASN A 2 -44.23 -1.70 -46.42
CA ASN A 2 -42.77 -1.55 -46.51
C ASN A 2 -42.19 -1.49 -45.09
N TRP A 3 -41.43 -2.51 -44.69
CA TRP A 3 -40.79 -2.72 -43.37
C TRP A 3 -39.68 -1.69 -43.02
N THR A 4 -39.61 -0.56 -43.72
CA THR A 4 -38.49 0.39 -43.64
C THR A 4 -38.69 1.50 -42.61
N ASN A 5 -39.91 1.70 -42.12
CA ASN A 5 -40.28 2.77 -41.19
C ASN A 5 -40.15 2.39 -39.71
N GLU A 6 -40.09 1.10 -39.38
CA GLU A 6 -39.94 0.65 -37.98
C GLU A 6 -38.47 0.60 -37.53
N THR A 7 -37.52 0.32 -38.44
CA THR A 7 -36.08 0.31 -38.11
C THR A 7 -35.53 1.72 -37.86
N ALA A 8 -36.07 2.73 -38.52
CA ALA A 8 -35.66 4.12 -38.31
C ALA A 8 -36.04 4.65 -36.91
N ALA A 9 -37.18 4.23 -36.36
CA ALA A 9 -37.63 4.65 -35.04
C ALA A 9 -36.75 4.08 -33.91
N VAL A 10 -36.30 2.83 -34.05
CA VAL A 10 -35.45 2.18 -33.04
C VAL A 10 -34.03 2.78 -33.02
N HIS A 11 -33.49 3.17 -34.18
CA HIS A 11 -32.21 3.87 -34.25
C HIS A 11 -32.27 5.32 -33.75
N ALA A 12 -33.40 6.01 -33.91
CA ALA A 12 -33.57 7.37 -33.41
C ALA A 12 -33.72 7.44 -31.88
N GLN A 13 -34.21 6.39 -31.23
CA GLN A 13 -34.34 6.34 -29.78
C GLN A 13 -33.01 6.05 -29.05
N TYR A 14 -32.06 5.37 -29.70
CA TYR A 14 -30.76 5.03 -29.10
C TYR A 14 -29.76 6.19 -29.14
N SER A 15 -29.92 7.15 -30.05
CA SER A 15 -29.01 8.30 -30.21
C SER A 15 -29.28 9.45 -29.23
N SER A 16 -30.44 9.49 -28.56
CA SER A 16 -30.76 10.54 -27.58
C SER A 16 -30.31 10.23 -26.14
N LEU A 17 -29.83 9.02 -25.86
CA LEU A 17 -29.41 8.60 -24.51
C LEU A 17 -27.88 8.59 -24.27
N THR A 18 -27.07 9.03 -25.25
CA THR A 18 -25.59 9.07 -25.14
C THR A 18 -25.00 10.49 -25.07
N GLY A 19 -25.84 11.53 -25.03
CA GLY A 19 -25.44 12.94 -25.13
C GLY A 19 -25.06 13.66 -23.83
N GLY A 20 -24.65 12.96 -22.76
CA GLY A 20 -24.46 13.62 -21.45
C GLY A 20 -23.42 13.05 -20.50
N ARG A 21 -22.47 12.23 -20.97
CA ARG A 21 -21.50 11.53 -20.08
C ARG A 21 -20.07 11.40 -20.64
N SER A 22 -19.71 12.14 -21.68
CA SER A 22 -18.43 11.96 -22.41
C SER A 22 -17.36 13.03 -22.13
N PHE A 23 -17.67 14.14 -21.47
CA PHE A 23 -16.67 15.19 -21.19
C PHE A 23 -15.96 15.08 -19.83
N LEU A 24 -16.59 14.50 -18.81
CA LEU A 24 -15.96 14.30 -17.50
C LEU A 24 -14.98 13.10 -17.48
N HIS A 25 -15.12 12.13 -18.38
CA HIS A 25 -14.20 10.99 -18.46
C HIS A 25 -12.88 11.31 -19.16
N SER A 26 -12.82 12.29 -20.06
CA SER A 26 -11.60 12.58 -20.82
C SER A 26 -10.54 13.31 -19.98
N ALA A 27 -10.94 14.26 -19.15
CA ALA A 27 -10.03 14.97 -18.23
C ALA A 27 -9.56 14.09 -17.06
N ALA A 28 -10.45 13.26 -16.50
CA ALA A 28 -10.12 12.29 -15.46
C ALA A 28 -9.12 11.22 -15.96
N PHE A 29 -9.29 10.75 -17.21
CA PHE A 29 -8.38 9.79 -17.83
C PHE A 29 -6.97 10.36 -18.06
N LEU A 30 -6.86 11.64 -18.45
CA LEU A 30 -5.58 12.33 -18.63
C LEU A 30 -4.89 12.66 -17.29
N CYS A 31 -5.64 12.94 -16.23
CA CYS A 31 -5.11 13.18 -14.89
C CYS A 31 -4.52 11.88 -14.31
N PHE A 32 -5.25 10.77 -14.46
CA PHE A 32 -4.84 9.46 -13.95
C PHE A 32 -3.56 8.92 -14.63
N GLN A 33 -3.33 9.25 -15.90
CA GLN A 33 -2.11 8.86 -16.64
C GLN A 33 -0.88 9.74 -16.33
N LYS A 34 -1.06 10.98 -15.85
CA LYS A 34 0.06 11.88 -15.54
C LYS A 34 0.70 11.59 -14.18
N LEU A 35 -0.09 11.17 -13.20
CA LEU A 35 0.40 10.82 -11.85
C LEU A 35 1.45 9.70 -11.82
N PRO A 36 1.25 8.53 -12.47
CA PRO A 36 2.24 7.45 -12.44
C PRO A 36 3.52 7.81 -13.21
N ARG A 37 3.44 8.64 -14.26
CA ARG A 37 4.61 9.10 -15.04
C ARG A 37 5.49 10.07 -14.26
N LEU A 38 4.89 10.95 -13.46
CA LEU A 38 5.61 11.88 -12.59
C LEU A 38 6.22 11.17 -11.40
N ALA A 39 5.48 10.26 -10.77
CA ALA A 39 6.01 9.37 -9.73
C ALA A 39 7.19 8.53 -10.27
N SER A 40 7.01 7.89 -11.43
CA SER A 40 8.07 7.10 -12.08
C SER A 40 9.32 7.92 -12.41
N ARG A 41 9.19 9.18 -12.83
CA ARG A 41 10.33 10.08 -13.07
C ARG A 41 11.02 10.53 -11.79
N ALA A 42 10.25 10.82 -10.73
CA ALA A 42 10.81 11.17 -9.42
C ALA A 42 11.61 10.01 -8.82
N PHE A 43 11.10 8.78 -8.90
CA PHE A 43 11.83 7.56 -8.51
C PHE A 43 13.03 7.28 -9.42
N SER A 44 12.91 7.47 -10.73
CA SER A 44 13.98 7.24 -11.71
C SER A 44 15.14 8.25 -11.62
N SER A 45 14.90 9.46 -11.10
CA SER A 45 15.96 10.44 -10.81
C SER A 45 16.68 10.10 -9.50
N SER A 46 15.93 9.74 -8.45
CA SER A 46 16.48 9.34 -7.14
C SER A 46 17.37 8.09 -7.22
N ALA A 47 17.02 7.12 -8.06
CA ALA A 47 17.82 5.91 -8.26
C ALA A 47 19.20 6.16 -8.91
N ARG A 48 19.36 7.26 -9.67
CA ARG A 48 20.61 7.57 -10.41
C ARG A 48 21.68 8.26 -9.57
N GLN A 49 21.42 8.59 -8.30
CA GLN A 49 22.38 9.19 -7.37
C GLN A 49 22.75 8.29 -6.16
N LEU A 50 22.38 7.01 -6.17
CA LEU A 50 22.81 6.07 -5.13
C LEU A 50 24.31 5.78 -5.28
N LYS A 51 25.14 6.48 -4.50
CA LYS A 51 26.55 6.13 -4.31
C LYS A 51 26.63 4.75 -3.66
N ASN A 52 27.59 3.93 -4.10
CA ASN A 52 27.86 2.63 -3.48
C ASN A 52 28.26 2.83 -2.00
N LYS A 53 27.43 2.32 -1.08
CA LYS A 53 27.66 2.34 0.37
C LYS A 53 28.02 0.97 0.95
N VAL A 54 28.16 -0.05 0.09
CA VAL A 54 28.59 -1.40 0.48
C VAL A 54 29.90 -1.39 1.27
N PRO A 55 30.98 -0.67 0.87
CA PRO A 55 32.23 -0.72 1.63
C PRO A 55 32.10 -0.12 3.04
N GLU A 56 31.26 0.90 3.23
CA GLU A 56 31.04 1.48 4.56
C GLU A 56 30.22 0.55 5.46
N SER A 57 29.20 -0.10 4.89
CA SER A 57 28.40 -1.08 5.62
C SER A 57 29.25 -2.29 6.01
N GLN A 58 30.10 -2.78 5.10
CA GLN A 58 31.02 -3.89 5.38
C GLN A 58 31.96 -3.58 6.53
N LYS A 59 32.51 -2.36 6.63
CA LYS A 59 33.35 -1.95 7.77
C LYS A 59 32.59 -2.05 9.10
N ILE A 60 31.36 -1.53 9.16
CA ILE A 60 30.53 -1.54 10.38
C ILE A 60 30.23 -2.98 10.83
N PHE A 61 29.88 -3.87 9.89
CA PHE A 61 29.57 -5.26 10.24
C PHE A 61 30.82 -6.11 10.54
N GLN A 62 32.00 -5.74 10.03
CA GLN A 62 33.26 -6.43 10.25
C GLN A 62 34.08 -5.87 11.44
N GLU A 63 33.69 -4.72 12.01
CA GLU A 63 34.34 -4.16 13.19
C GLU A 63 34.26 -5.16 14.36
N ASP A 64 35.40 -5.47 15.00
CA ASP A 64 35.50 -6.52 16.02
C ASP A 64 35.00 -6.02 17.39
N ASN A 65 33.73 -5.65 17.45
CA ASN A 65 33.09 -5.09 18.65
C ASN A 65 32.48 -6.17 19.56
N GLY A 66 32.59 -7.45 19.23
CA GLY A 66 31.95 -8.55 19.97
C GLY A 66 30.41 -8.53 20.02
N LEU A 67 29.77 -7.57 19.33
CA LEU A 67 28.32 -7.38 19.33
C LEU A 67 27.61 -8.38 18.39
N PRO A 68 26.45 -8.94 18.80
CA PRO A 68 25.69 -9.85 17.96
C PRO A 68 25.11 -9.13 16.74
N VAL A 69 24.99 -9.85 15.62
CA VAL A 69 24.62 -9.29 14.31
C VAL A 69 23.30 -8.50 14.31
N HIS A 70 22.32 -8.87 15.14
CA HIS A 70 21.01 -8.21 15.22
C HIS A 70 21.02 -6.87 15.98
N ILE A 71 22.15 -6.46 16.56
CA ILE A 71 22.34 -5.15 17.22
C ILE A 71 23.46 -4.35 16.55
N LYS A 72 24.13 -4.94 15.53
CA LYS A 72 25.36 -4.39 14.97
C LYS A 72 25.15 -3.14 14.11
N GLY A 73 23.91 -2.85 13.69
CA GLY A 73 23.54 -1.60 13.04
C GLY A 73 23.37 -0.42 14.01
N GLY A 74 23.53 -0.63 15.33
CA GLY A 74 23.62 0.42 16.33
C GLY A 74 22.30 0.69 17.09
N THR A 75 22.12 1.93 17.54
CA THR A 75 21.03 2.32 18.46
C THR A 75 19.62 2.08 17.89
N GLY A 76 19.47 2.18 16.56
CA GLY A 76 18.20 1.91 15.88
C GLY A 76 17.73 0.47 16.05
N ASP A 77 18.65 -0.49 15.92
CA ASP A 77 18.36 -1.92 16.07
C ASP A 77 17.92 -2.26 17.50
N VAL A 78 18.57 -1.65 18.50
CA VAL A 78 18.20 -1.82 19.92
C VAL A 78 16.80 -1.28 20.20
N LEU A 79 16.49 -0.08 19.71
CA LEU A 79 15.17 0.52 19.91
C LEU A 79 14.09 -0.31 19.23
N LEU A 80 14.35 -0.76 18.00
CA LEU A 80 13.43 -1.60 17.25
C LEU A 80 13.19 -2.93 17.98
N TYR A 81 14.24 -3.58 18.46
CA TYR A 81 14.13 -4.81 19.25
C TYR A 81 13.26 -4.61 20.51
N ARG A 82 13.52 -3.56 21.29
CA ARG A 82 12.74 -3.27 22.51
C ARG A 82 11.28 -2.96 22.19
N ALA A 83 11.02 -2.22 21.12
CA ALA A 83 9.66 -1.91 20.67
C ALA A 83 8.92 -3.18 20.24
N THR A 84 9.53 -4.02 19.40
CA THR A 84 8.94 -5.28 18.95
C THR A 84 8.68 -6.21 20.12
N MET A 85 9.65 -6.37 21.04
CA MET A 85 9.50 -7.21 22.22
C MET A 85 8.35 -6.74 23.12
N THR A 86 8.25 -5.43 23.35
CA THR A 86 7.17 -4.83 24.15
C THR A 86 5.82 -5.07 23.48
N LEU A 87 5.73 -4.86 22.16
CA LEU A 87 4.51 -5.09 21.39
C LEU A 87 4.08 -6.55 21.43
N THR A 88 5.01 -7.51 21.29
CA THR A 88 4.68 -8.93 21.34
C THR A 88 4.19 -9.35 22.72
N ILE A 89 4.84 -8.89 23.79
CA ILE A 89 4.42 -9.20 25.17
C ILE A 89 3.02 -8.62 25.43
N ALA A 90 2.80 -7.35 25.08
CA ALA A 90 1.51 -6.70 25.22
C ALA A 90 0.41 -7.44 24.44
N GLY A 91 0.70 -7.82 23.19
CA GLY A 91 -0.21 -8.60 22.35
C GLY A 91 -0.56 -9.95 22.96
N THR A 92 0.44 -10.70 23.43
CA THR A 92 0.21 -12.00 24.09
C THR A 92 -0.63 -11.84 25.36
N CYS A 93 -0.32 -10.87 26.22
CA CYS A 93 -1.10 -10.61 27.43
C CYS A 93 -2.56 -10.24 27.09
N TYR A 94 -2.77 -9.42 26.06
CA TYR A 94 -4.10 -9.04 25.60
C TYR A 94 -4.89 -10.24 25.07
N SER A 95 -4.26 -11.08 24.25
CA SER A 95 -4.87 -12.31 23.76
C SER A 95 -5.24 -13.27 24.89
N LEU A 96 -4.36 -13.43 25.89
CA LEU A 96 -4.63 -14.26 27.07
C LEU A 96 -5.80 -13.71 27.91
N TYR A 97 -5.85 -12.39 28.11
CA TYR A 97 -6.97 -11.75 28.82
C TYR A 97 -8.31 -12.04 28.16
N TRP A 98 -8.39 -11.86 26.84
CA TRP A 98 -9.61 -12.17 26.08
C TRP A 98 -9.94 -13.65 26.06
N LEU A 99 -8.93 -14.51 25.93
CA LEU A 99 -9.10 -15.97 25.98
C LEU A 99 -9.71 -16.39 27.33
N LEU A 100 -9.21 -15.84 28.44
CA LEU A 100 -9.73 -16.13 29.78
C LEU A 100 -11.19 -15.69 29.91
N ILE A 101 -11.53 -14.48 29.47
CA ILE A 101 -12.91 -13.99 29.48
C ILE A 101 -13.83 -14.85 28.62
N ALA A 102 -13.35 -15.31 27.46
CA ALA A 102 -14.11 -16.18 26.58
C ALA A 102 -14.26 -17.60 27.14
N SER A 103 -13.31 -18.07 27.98
CA SER A 103 -13.30 -19.41 28.55
C SER A 103 -14.36 -19.62 29.64
N PHE A 104 -14.78 -18.54 30.31
CA PHE A 104 -15.84 -18.62 31.31
C PHE A 104 -17.21 -18.33 30.68
N PRO A 105 -18.25 -19.09 31.05
CA PRO A 105 -19.59 -18.87 30.51
C PRO A 105 -20.10 -17.49 30.95
N GLN A 106 -20.35 -16.62 29.99
CA GLN A 106 -20.95 -15.32 30.25
C GLN A 106 -22.45 -15.52 30.45
N LYS A 107 -22.98 -14.90 31.52
CA LYS A 107 -24.42 -14.92 31.79
C LYS A 107 -25.10 -14.21 30.62
N LYS A 108 -26.06 -14.91 30.00
CA LYS A 108 -26.93 -14.32 29.00
C LYS A 108 -28.03 -13.60 29.79
N GLU A 109 -28.17 -12.30 29.58
CA GLU A 109 -29.36 -11.55 30.01
C GLU A 109 -30.62 -12.21 29.41
#